data_AF-A0A9E3BYW5-F1
#
_entry.id   AF-A0A9E3BYW5-F1
#
_cell.length_a   1.000
_cell.length_b   1.000
_cell.length_c   1.000
_cell.angle_alpha   90.00
_cell.angle_beta   90.00
_cell.angle_gamma   90.00
#
_symmetry.space_group_name_H-M   'P 1'
#
loop_
_entity.id
_entity.type
_entity.pdbx_description
1 polymer ?
#
loop_
_entity_poly.entity_id
_entity_poly.type
_entity_poly.pdbx_seq_one_letter_code
_entity_poly.pdbx_strand_id
1 'polypeptide(L)' 'MSDTTPVLKVENLTKHFPVRRGVVIQRTIGKVQAVDDVSFEIKRGET' A
#
# COMPACT_ATOMS: atom_id res chain seq x y z
N MET A 1 15.65 -22.52 -17.39
CA MET A 1 14.25 -22.60 -16.92
C MET A 1 13.93 -21.26 -16.31
N SER A 2 12.88 -20.57 -16.78
CA SER A 2 12.41 -19.35 -16.13
C SER A 2 11.98 -19.73 -14.72
N ASP A 3 12.59 -19.10 -13.73
CA ASP A 3 12.23 -19.24 -12.32
C ASP A 3 10.78 -18.73 -12.16
N THR A 4 9.83 -19.65 -12.03
CA THR A 4 8.38 -19.34 -12.00
C THR A 4 7.96 -18.76 -10.65
N THR A 5 8.80 -18.86 -9.62
CA THR A 5 8.53 -18.30 -8.31
C THR A 5 8.63 -16.76 -8.37
N PRO A 6 7.57 -16.03 -7.96
CA PRO A 6 7.62 -14.58 -7.93
C PRO A 6 8.69 -14.11 -6.94
N VAL A 7 9.40 -13.04 -7.30
CA VAL A 7 10.41 -12.42 -6.43
C VAL A 7 9.76 -11.57 -5.33
N LEU A 8 8.52 -11.11 -5.56
CA LEU A 8 7.67 -10.47 -4.57
C LEU A 8 6.23 -10.95 -4.75
N LYS A 9 5.59 -11.33 -3.65
CA LYS A 9 4.15 -11.61 -3.59
C LYS A 9 3.53 -10.73 -2.52
N VAL A 10 2.51 -9.98 -2.89
CA VAL A 10 1.74 -9.09 -2.01
C VAL A 10 0.30 -9.55 -2.01
N GLU A 11 -0.26 -9.76 -0.82
CA GLU A 11 -1.64 -10.17 -0.62
C GLU A 11 -2.34 -9.16 0.29
N ASN A 12 -3.52 -8.71 -0.14
CA ASN A 12 -4.44 -7.84 0.63
C ASN A 12 -3.77 -6.59 1.23
N LEU A 13 -2.93 -5.89 0.46
CA LEU A 13 -2.26 -4.68 0.92
C LEU A 13 -3.25 -3.52 1.02
N THR A 14 -3.44 -3.02 2.24
CA THR A 14 -4.20 -1.80 2.52
C THR A 14 -3.31 -0.78 3.24
N LYS A 15 -3.28 0.47 2.74
CA LYS A 15 -2.58 1.58 3.38
C LYS A 15 -3.43 2.83 3.38
N HIS A 16 -3.84 3.25 4.57
CA HIS A 16 -4.61 4.48 4.80
C HIS A 16 -3.79 5.47 5.64
N PHE A 17 -3.68 6.72 5.20
CA PHE A 17 -2.94 7.77 5.90
C PHE A 17 -3.89 8.75 6.60
N PRO A 18 -3.66 9.12 7.87
CA PRO A 18 -4.54 10.04 8.59
C PRO A 18 -4.41 11.47 8.06
N VAL A 19 -5.55 12.12 7.83
CA VAL A 19 -5.62 13.56 7.56
C VAL A 19 -5.81 14.28 8.89
N ARG A 20 -4.91 15.23 9.19
CA ARG A 20 -4.96 16.02 10.43
C ARG A 20 -5.34 17.47 10.14
N ARG A 21 -6.04 18.11 11.08
CA ARG A 21 -6.41 19.54 11.02
C ARG A 21 -6.19 20.21 12.38
N GLY A 22 -5.79 21.47 12.35
CA GLY A 22 -5.59 22.34 13.53
C GLY A 22 -4.19 22.98 13.55
N VAL A 23 -4.10 24.22 14.06
CA VAL A 23 -2.84 25.01 14.07
C VAL A 23 -2.09 24.85 15.39
N VAL A 24 -2.81 24.87 16.52
CA VAL A 24 -2.21 24.71 17.86
C VAL A 24 -2.37 23.28 18.39
N ILE A 25 -3.52 22.64 18.12
CA ILE A 25 -3.78 21.24 18.47
C ILE A 25 -4.27 20.52 17.21
N GLN A 26 -3.55 19.49 16.78
CA GLN A 26 -3.92 18.68 15.63
C GLN A 26 -4.88 17.55 16.02
N ARG A 27 -5.94 17.34 15.24
CA ARG A 27 -6.85 16.20 15.35
C ARG A 27 -6.99 15.50 14.02
N THR A 28 -7.15 14.17 14.05
CA THR A 28 -7.46 13.38 12.86
C THR A 28 -8.91 13.64 12.44
N ILE A 29 -9.10 14.04 11.18
CA ILE A 29 -10.41 14.36 10.61
C ILE A 29 -10.83 13.40 9.50
N GLY A 30 -9.96 12.47 9.12
CA GLY A 30 -10.23 11.51 8.06
C GLY A 30 -9.01 10.65 7.76
N LYS A 31 -9.13 9.82 6.74
CA LYS A 31 -8.02 9.03 6.19
C LYS A 31 -8.06 9.13 4.67
N VAL A 32 -6.89 9.33 4.06
CA VAL A 32 -6.71 9.13 2.61
C VAL A 32 -6.43 7.66 2.38
N GLN A 33 -7.20 7.04 1.50
CA GLN A 33 -6.92 5.69 1.03
C GLN A 33 -5.82 5.74 -0.03
N ALA A 34 -4.61 5.28 0.29
CA ALA A 34 -3.51 5.24 -0.67
C ALA A 34 -3.51 3.96 -1.50
N VAL A 35 -3.80 2.82 -0.84
CA VAL A 35 -4.16 1.55 -1.48
C VAL A 35 -5.19 0.85 -0.61
N ASP A 36 -6.12 0.14 -1.24
CA ASP A 36 -7.14 -0.64 -0.55
C ASP A 36 -7.25 -2.02 -1.21
N ASP A 37 -7.02 -3.06 -0.41
CA ASP A 37 -7.14 -4.48 -0.76
C ASP A 37 -6.47 -4.90 -2.08
N VAL A 38 -5.20 -4.51 -2.26
CA VAL A 38 -4.45 -4.81 -3.49
C VAL A 38 -3.63 -6.10 -3.33
N SER A 39 -3.74 -7.00 -4.30
CA SER A 39 -2.91 -8.22 -4.38
C SER A 39 -2.21 -8.29 -5.74
N PHE A 40 -0.90 -8.57 -5.73
CA PHE A 40 -0.09 -8.69 -6.94
C PHE A 40 1.19 -9.49 -6.71
N GLU A 41 1.82 -9.90 -7.80
CA GLU A 41 3.11 -10.57 -7.82
C GLU A 41 4.04 -9.82 -8.76
N ILE A 42 5.33 -9.76 -8.41
CA ILE A 42 6.40 -9.30 -9.31
C ILE A 42 7.25 -10.52 -9.64
N LYS A 43 7.38 -10.83 -10.93
CA LYS A 43 8.28 -11.87 -11.44
C LYS A 43 9.65 -11.30 -11.72
N ARG A 44 10.63 -12.19 -11.82
CA ARG A 44 12.02 -11.80 -12.13
C ARG A 44 12.07 -11.07 -13.48
N GLY A 45 12.51 -9.80 -13.47
CA GLY A 45 12.68 -8.97 -14.67
C GLY A 45 11.54 -8.00 -14.99
N GLU A 46 10.47 -7.97 -14.17
CA GLU A 46 9.38 -6.99 -14.29
C GLU A 46 9.72 -5.68 -13.53
N THR A 47 9.13 -4.55 -13.92
CA THR A 47 9.28 -3.22 -13.26
C THR A 47 7.94 -2.51 -13.22
#